data_AF-A0A3G8WYH4-F1
#
_entry.id   AF-A0A3G8WYH4-F1
#
_cell.length_a   1.000
_cell.length_b   1.000
_cell.length_c   1.000
_cell.angle_alpha   90.00
_cell.angle_beta   90.00
_cell.angle_gamma   90.00
#
_symmetry.space_group_name_H-M   'P 1'
#
loop_
_entity.id
_entity.type
_entity.pdbx_description
1 polymer ?
#
loop_
_entity_poly.entity_id
_entity_poly.type
_entity_poly.pdbx_seq_one_letter_code
_entity_poly.pdbx_strand_id
1 'polypeptide(L)'
;MKNFRILFSAARSFYNDEDTEIIRIPNNPFNKYKIGSEPSPEKRAVPISTIKMIRDCVVPNGGTAELARDLYMASIYLLGMNSKDLYELKPGDIKGSRINYNRSKSAGKRSDKALFSVAIAKEARVILDKYVGHLGKRYQRSTYLNNAFAIGLRQVIDIINDSRDVQLEYIDFYSARHTVGTEARNTCGFSVDDVAEALNHKIQANKITDKYIKKDWGKVETIQSALIALL
;
A
#
# COMPACT_ATOMS: atom_id res chain seq x y z
N MET A 1 3.84 17.39 17.72
CA MET A 1 2.52 18.02 18.01
C MET A 1 1.33 17.08 17.77
N LYS A 2 1.15 16.46 16.58
CA LYS A 2 0.01 15.57 16.28
C LYS A 2 -0.18 14.39 17.25
N ASN A 3 0.90 13.66 17.57
CA ASN A 3 0.86 12.53 18.52
C ASN A 3 0.52 12.98 19.95
N PHE A 4 1.01 14.16 20.37
CA PHE A 4 0.71 14.71 21.68
C PHE A 4 -0.76 15.12 21.82
N ARG A 5 -1.36 15.69 20.76
CA ARG A 5 -2.81 15.94 20.72
C ARG A 5 -3.64 14.65 20.83
N ILE A 6 -3.24 13.59 20.13
CA ILE A 6 -3.93 12.29 20.17
C ILE A 6 -3.87 11.71 21.59
N LEU A 7 -2.68 11.69 22.19
CA LEU A 7 -2.49 11.23 23.57
C LEU A 7 -3.33 12.04 24.56
N PHE A 8 -3.31 13.36 24.44
CA PHE A 8 -4.07 14.25 25.31
C PHE A 8 -5.59 14.06 25.17
N SER A 9 -6.07 13.88 23.94
CA SER A 9 -7.49 13.59 23.69
C SER A 9 -7.91 12.23 24.25
N ALA A 10 -7.03 11.23 24.16
CA ALA A 10 -7.28 9.91 24.75
C ALA A 10 -7.30 9.99 26.29
N ALA A 11 -6.37 10.75 26.89
CA ALA A 11 -6.36 10.98 28.33
C ALA A 11 -7.65 11.68 28.80
N ARG A 12 -8.11 12.72 28.10
CA ARG A 12 -9.40 13.37 28.42
C ARG A 12 -10.56 12.38 28.33
N SER A 13 -10.64 11.59 27.26
CA SER A 13 -11.69 10.58 27.08
C SER A 13 -11.68 9.48 28.14
N PHE A 14 -10.53 9.18 28.74
CA PHE A 14 -10.40 8.14 29.74
C PHE A 14 -10.65 8.65 31.16
N TYR A 15 -10.16 9.86 31.48
CA TYR A 15 -10.19 10.39 32.84
C TYR A 15 -11.37 11.33 33.12
N ASN A 16 -11.96 11.92 32.08
CA ASN A 16 -13.17 12.72 32.21
C ASN A 16 -14.38 11.84 31.93
N ASP A 17 -15.39 11.99 32.76
CA ASP A 17 -16.71 11.43 32.57
C ASP A 17 -17.68 12.62 32.59
N GLU A 18 -18.17 12.98 31.40
CA GLU A 18 -19.07 14.13 31.23
C GLU A 18 -20.50 13.77 31.71
N ASP A 19 -20.88 12.49 31.69
CA ASP A 19 -22.21 12.02 32.12
C ASP A 19 -22.35 12.06 33.65
N THR A 20 -21.24 11.87 34.38
CA THR A 20 -21.18 11.99 35.84
C THR A 20 -20.53 13.29 36.34
N GLU A 21 -20.28 14.23 35.44
CA GLU A 21 -19.61 15.53 35.70
C GLU A 21 -18.20 15.44 36.31
N ILE A 22 -17.55 14.26 36.26
CA ILE A 22 -16.18 14.09 36.75
C ILE A 22 -15.20 14.58 35.68
N ILE A 23 -14.77 15.83 35.78
CA ILE A 23 -13.78 16.42 34.85
C ILE A 23 -12.41 16.53 35.52
N ARG A 24 -11.48 15.63 35.18
CA ARG A 24 -10.10 15.62 35.71
C ARG A 24 -9.12 16.43 34.85
N ILE A 25 -9.39 16.54 33.56
CA ILE A 25 -8.57 17.25 32.58
C ILE A 25 -9.47 18.27 31.86
N PRO A 26 -9.69 19.45 32.47
CA PRO A 26 -10.65 20.44 31.97
C PRO A 26 -10.15 21.18 30.73
N ASN A 27 -8.84 21.44 30.66
CA ASN A 27 -8.26 22.26 29.61
C ASN A 27 -7.99 21.46 28.32
N ASN A 28 -8.19 22.10 27.17
CA ASN A 28 -7.72 21.59 25.88
C ASN A 28 -6.85 22.63 25.16
N PRO A 29 -5.51 22.56 25.30
CA PRO A 29 -4.60 23.52 24.67
C PRO A 29 -4.64 23.46 23.13
N PHE A 30 -5.20 22.38 22.55
CA PHE A 30 -5.32 22.20 21.10
C PHE A 30 -6.60 22.77 20.50
N ASN A 31 -7.53 23.29 21.30
CA ASN A 31 -8.71 23.99 20.78
C ASN A 31 -8.32 25.28 20.05
N LYS A 32 -7.32 26.00 20.58
CA LYS A 32 -6.81 27.25 19.98
C LYS A 32 -5.64 27.01 19.01
N TYR A 33 -4.86 25.96 19.24
CA TYR A 33 -3.72 25.62 18.38
C TYR A 33 -4.19 24.88 17.12
N LYS A 34 -4.25 25.60 15.99
CA LYS A 34 -4.39 24.99 14.67
C LYS A 34 -3.03 24.45 14.24
N ILE A 35 -2.91 23.12 14.18
CA ILE A 35 -1.74 22.48 13.57
C ILE A 35 -1.70 22.99 12.12
N GLY A 36 -0.59 23.62 11.71
CA GLY A 36 -0.39 24.02 10.32
C GLY A 36 -0.61 22.85 9.38
N SER A 37 -1.06 23.11 8.15
CA SER A 37 -1.18 22.07 7.13
C SER A 37 0.17 21.36 6.99
N GLU A 38 0.16 20.03 7.10
CA GLU A 38 1.35 19.24 6.80
C GLU A 38 1.81 19.61 5.38
N PRO A 39 3.13 19.81 5.14
CA PRO A 39 3.62 20.04 3.80
C PRO A 39 3.11 18.92 2.89
N SER A 40 2.80 19.28 1.64
CA SER A 40 2.32 18.30 0.67
C SER A 40 3.31 17.14 0.61
N PRO A 41 2.84 15.88 0.69
CA PRO A 41 3.72 14.73 0.59
C PRO A 41 4.54 14.82 -0.70
N GLU A 42 5.83 14.49 -0.60
CA GLU A 42 6.68 14.35 -1.77
C GLU A 42 6.07 13.36 -2.76
N LYS A 43 6.15 13.71 -4.05
CA LYS A 43 5.66 12.83 -5.13
C LYS A 43 6.64 11.68 -5.31
N ARG A 44 6.27 10.49 -4.85
CA ARG A 44 7.10 9.26 -4.90
C ARG A 44 6.81 8.36 -6.10
N ALA A 45 6.02 8.82 -7.06
CA ALA A 45 5.72 8.01 -8.24
C ALA A 45 6.97 7.91 -9.10
N VAL A 46 7.23 6.69 -9.58
CA VAL A 46 8.40 6.33 -10.36
C VAL A 46 8.00 6.16 -11.82
N PRO A 47 8.79 6.63 -12.79
CA PRO A 47 8.49 6.46 -14.22
C PRO A 47 8.33 4.99 -14.62
N ILE A 48 7.42 4.72 -15.57
CA ILE A 48 7.21 3.36 -16.11
C ILE A 48 8.50 2.74 -16.65
N SER A 49 9.38 3.52 -17.29
CA SER A 49 10.68 3.03 -17.76
C SER A 49 11.52 2.43 -16.62
N THR A 50 11.52 3.07 -15.46
CA THR A 50 12.21 2.57 -14.27
C THR A 50 11.56 1.30 -13.71
N ILE A 51 10.22 1.21 -13.74
CA ILE A 51 9.52 -0.03 -13.35
C ILE A 51 9.92 -1.19 -14.29
N LYS A 52 10.02 -0.96 -15.60
CA LYS A 52 10.50 -1.97 -16.56
C LYS A 52 11.95 -2.37 -16.28
N MET A 53 12.82 -1.41 -15.98
CA MET A 53 14.21 -1.71 -15.58
C MET A 53 14.28 -2.58 -14.33
N ILE A 54 13.44 -2.31 -13.30
CA ILE A 54 13.34 -3.15 -12.11
C ILE A 54 12.85 -4.55 -12.48
N ARG A 55 11.76 -4.65 -13.25
CA ARG A 55 11.18 -5.93 -13.70
C ARG A 55 12.21 -6.80 -14.40
N ASP A 56 12.94 -6.19 -15.33
CA ASP A 56 13.87 -6.89 -16.24
C ASP A 56 15.28 -7.02 -15.63
N CYS A 57 15.50 -6.53 -14.41
CA CYS A 57 16.77 -6.63 -13.71
C CYS A 57 17.10 -8.10 -13.38
N VAL A 58 18.24 -8.56 -13.89
CA VAL A 58 18.81 -9.86 -13.52
C VAL A 58 19.49 -9.71 -12.17
N VAL A 59 19.11 -10.57 -11.23
CA VAL A 59 19.61 -10.54 -9.84
C VAL A 59 19.96 -11.95 -9.37
N PRO A 60 20.87 -12.10 -8.39
CA PRO A 60 21.21 -13.40 -7.84
C PRO A 60 20.01 -14.12 -7.23
N ASN A 61 19.82 -15.40 -7.60
CA ASN A 61 18.72 -16.24 -7.11
C ASN A 61 18.80 -16.47 -5.59
N GLY A 62 17.66 -16.46 -4.92
CA GLY A 62 17.54 -16.69 -3.47
C GLY A 62 17.95 -15.49 -2.59
N GLY A 63 18.53 -14.45 -3.20
CA GLY A 63 19.03 -13.27 -2.53
C GLY A 63 17.94 -12.26 -2.13
N THR A 64 18.37 -11.25 -1.38
CA THR A 64 17.50 -10.14 -0.96
C THR A 64 17.11 -9.24 -2.14
N ALA A 65 17.99 -9.08 -3.14
CA ALA A 65 17.69 -8.36 -4.38
C ALA A 65 16.53 -9.01 -5.16
N GLU A 66 16.54 -10.35 -5.29
CA GLU A 66 15.46 -11.11 -5.93
C GLU A 66 14.14 -10.93 -5.18
N LEU A 67 14.15 -11.10 -3.85
CA LEU A 67 12.99 -10.85 -3.00
C LEU A 67 12.43 -9.44 -3.21
N ALA A 68 13.29 -8.41 -3.22
CA ALA A 68 12.85 -7.03 -3.37
C ALA A 68 12.27 -6.76 -4.75
N ARG A 69 12.96 -7.18 -5.82
CA ARG A 69 12.44 -7.07 -7.19
C ARG A 69 11.07 -7.73 -7.31
N ASP A 70 10.96 -8.98 -6.88
CA ASP A 70 9.75 -9.77 -7.02
C ASP A 70 8.59 -9.14 -6.22
N LEU A 71 8.80 -8.77 -4.95
CA LEU A 71 7.73 -8.16 -4.15
C LEU A 71 7.35 -6.75 -4.60
N TYR A 72 8.30 -5.99 -5.15
CA TYR A 72 8.00 -4.69 -5.75
C TYR A 72 7.10 -4.85 -6.98
N MET A 73 7.42 -5.80 -7.86
CA MET A 73 6.59 -6.10 -9.03
C MET A 73 5.22 -6.67 -8.63
N ALA A 74 5.15 -7.56 -7.62
CA ALA A 74 3.87 -8.02 -7.08
C ALA A 74 3.01 -6.88 -6.55
N SER A 75 3.61 -5.88 -5.88
CA SER A 75 2.90 -4.67 -5.45
C SER A 75 2.24 -3.97 -6.64
N ILE A 76 3.00 -3.71 -7.71
CA ILE A 76 2.49 -3.05 -8.93
C ILE A 76 1.37 -3.87 -9.57
N TYR A 77 1.62 -5.16 -9.82
CA TYR A 77 0.64 -6.04 -10.46
C TYR A 77 -0.64 -6.20 -9.64
N LEU A 78 -0.59 -6.01 -8.33
CA LEU A 78 -1.72 -6.11 -7.41
C LEU A 78 -2.20 -4.73 -6.92
N LEU A 79 -2.11 -3.72 -7.79
CA LEU A 79 -2.65 -2.36 -7.57
C LEU A 79 -2.07 -1.66 -6.32
N GLY A 80 -0.76 -1.77 -6.15
CA GLY A 80 -0.03 -1.12 -5.07
C GLY A 80 -0.31 -1.76 -3.71
N MET A 81 -0.46 -3.08 -3.66
CA MET A 81 -0.61 -3.82 -2.40
C MET A 81 0.61 -3.56 -1.51
N ASN A 82 0.40 -3.14 -0.26
CA ASN A 82 1.52 -2.81 0.62
C ASN A 82 2.30 -4.06 1.06
N SER A 83 3.56 -3.88 1.44
CA SER A 83 4.42 -4.97 1.94
C SER A 83 3.84 -5.70 3.15
N LYS A 84 3.14 -4.98 4.04
CA LYS A 84 2.44 -5.58 5.17
C LYS A 84 1.30 -6.50 4.72
N ASP A 85 0.51 -6.06 3.74
CA ASP A 85 -0.59 -6.87 3.21
C ASP A 85 -0.02 -8.12 2.52
N LEU A 86 1.03 -7.98 1.69
CA LEU A 86 1.74 -9.11 1.05
C LEU A 86 2.32 -10.10 2.08
N TYR A 87 2.87 -9.60 3.19
CA TYR A 87 3.40 -10.42 4.27
C TYR A 87 2.30 -11.23 4.98
N GLU A 88 1.11 -10.63 5.14
CA GLU A 88 -0.02 -11.24 5.83
C GLU A 88 -0.85 -12.18 4.94
N LEU A 89 -0.64 -12.16 3.60
CA LEU A 89 -1.33 -13.04 2.67
C LEU A 89 -1.06 -14.51 2.96
N LYS A 90 -2.14 -15.29 2.97
CA LYS A 90 -2.13 -16.74 3.15
C LYS A 90 -2.59 -17.44 1.88
N PRO A 91 -2.21 -18.72 1.66
CA PRO A 91 -2.71 -19.50 0.52
C PRO A 91 -4.24 -19.54 0.45
N GLY A 92 -4.93 -19.53 1.60
CA GLY A 92 -6.39 -19.51 1.67
C GLY A 92 -7.05 -18.25 1.13
N ASP A 93 -6.33 -17.13 1.03
CA ASP A 93 -6.83 -15.85 0.50
C ASP A 93 -6.85 -15.83 -1.04
N ILE A 94 -6.13 -16.76 -1.67
CA ILE A 94 -6.14 -16.99 -3.12
C ILE A 94 -7.33 -17.89 -3.46
N LYS A 95 -8.29 -17.36 -4.21
CA LYS A 95 -9.48 -18.07 -4.69
C LYS A 95 -9.51 -18.05 -6.21
N GLY A 96 -9.04 -19.13 -6.83
CA GLY A 96 -8.91 -19.23 -8.28
C GLY A 96 -7.99 -18.13 -8.84
N SER A 97 -8.54 -17.28 -9.68
CA SER A 97 -7.84 -16.16 -10.33
C SER A 97 -7.78 -14.88 -9.49
N ARG A 98 -8.14 -14.91 -8.20
CA ARG A 98 -8.24 -13.69 -7.36
C ARG A 98 -7.61 -13.83 -5.99
N ILE A 99 -7.21 -12.70 -5.42
CA ILE A 99 -6.87 -12.57 -4.00
C ILE A 99 -7.98 -11.78 -3.31
N ASN A 100 -8.51 -12.33 -2.22
CA ASN A 100 -9.45 -11.63 -1.34
C ASN A 100 -8.78 -11.41 0.02
N TYR A 101 -8.60 -10.15 0.42
CA TYR A 101 -7.96 -9.84 1.69
C TYR A 101 -8.54 -8.57 2.33
N ASN A 102 -8.31 -8.43 3.63
CA ASN A 102 -8.69 -7.25 4.40
C ASN A 102 -7.48 -6.35 4.57
N ARG A 103 -7.49 -5.15 3.98
CA ARG A 103 -6.32 -4.27 3.99
C ARG A 103 -5.92 -3.83 5.40
N SER A 104 -4.73 -4.22 5.86
CA SER A 104 -4.30 -4.13 7.26
C SER A 104 -4.29 -2.69 7.81
N LYS A 105 -4.02 -1.69 6.96
CA LYS A 105 -4.02 -0.26 7.36
C LYS A 105 -5.38 0.23 7.84
N SER A 106 -6.47 -0.34 7.32
CA SER A 106 -7.83 0.17 7.52
C SER A 106 -8.84 -0.85 8.02
N ALA A 107 -8.48 -2.14 8.05
CA ALA A 107 -9.38 -3.23 8.43
C ALA A 107 -10.01 -3.04 9.82
N GLY A 108 -9.23 -2.61 10.82
CA GLY A 108 -9.72 -2.38 12.18
C GLY A 108 -10.60 -1.12 12.34
N LYS A 109 -10.74 -0.28 11.31
CA LYS A 109 -11.47 1.00 11.37
C LYS A 109 -12.68 1.06 10.44
N ARG A 110 -12.84 0.09 9.54
CA ARG A 110 -13.92 0.07 8.55
C ARG A 110 -14.89 -1.05 8.89
N SER A 111 -16.18 -0.78 8.73
CA SER A 111 -17.24 -1.77 8.95
C SER A 111 -17.15 -2.92 7.95
N ASP A 112 -16.72 -2.66 6.71
CA ASP A 112 -16.46 -3.68 5.68
C ASP A 112 -15.12 -4.41 5.87
N LYS A 113 -14.44 -4.22 7.00
CA LYS A 113 -13.08 -4.74 7.30
C LYS A 113 -12.04 -4.37 6.24
N ALA A 114 -12.29 -3.34 5.43
CA ALA A 114 -11.45 -2.99 4.29
C ALA A 114 -11.25 -4.15 3.29
N LEU A 115 -12.27 -4.97 3.08
CA LEU A 115 -12.23 -6.06 2.11
C LEU A 115 -11.89 -5.54 0.71
N PHE A 116 -10.89 -6.15 0.09
CA PHE A 116 -10.45 -5.91 -1.27
C PHE A 116 -10.33 -7.21 -2.04
N SER A 117 -10.71 -7.18 -3.30
CA SER A 117 -10.57 -8.30 -4.23
C SER A 117 -9.84 -7.83 -5.46
N VAL A 118 -8.74 -8.48 -5.81
CA VAL A 118 -7.91 -8.12 -6.97
C VAL A 118 -7.66 -9.37 -7.82
N ALA A 119 -7.67 -9.23 -9.14
CA ALA A 119 -7.34 -10.34 -10.02
C ALA A 119 -5.83 -10.64 -9.95
N ILE A 120 -5.46 -11.87 -10.24
CA ILE A 120 -4.08 -12.33 -10.25
C ILE A 120 -3.61 -12.37 -11.70
N ALA A 121 -2.80 -11.39 -12.08
CA ALA A 121 -2.09 -11.40 -13.35
C ALA A 121 -1.13 -12.59 -13.45
N LYS A 122 -0.82 -13.02 -14.67
CA LYS A 122 0.05 -14.19 -14.91
C LYS A 122 1.43 -14.00 -14.28
N GLU A 123 1.99 -12.81 -14.41
CA GLU A 123 3.28 -12.40 -13.86
C GLU A 123 3.25 -12.39 -12.33
N ALA A 124 2.14 -11.92 -11.74
CA ALA A 124 1.95 -11.93 -10.30
C ALA A 124 1.83 -13.35 -9.74
N ARG A 125 1.21 -14.29 -10.47
CA ARG A 125 1.04 -15.68 -10.04
C ARG A 125 2.37 -16.31 -9.64
N VAL A 126 3.37 -16.20 -10.51
CA VAL A 126 4.70 -16.80 -10.30
C VAL A 126 5.33 -16.30 -9.01
N ILE A 127 5.21 -14.99 -8.75
CA ILE A 127 5.74 -14.36 -7.54
C ILE A 127 4.94 -14.81 -6.30
N LEU A 128 3.61 -14.84 -6.39
CA LEU A 128 2.74 -15.22 -5.28
C LEU A 128 2.98 -16.66 -4.85
N ASP A 129 3.12 -17.59 -5.80
CA ASP A 129 3.36 -19.00 -5.52
C ASP A 129 4.69 -19.21 -4.76
N LYS A 130 5.68 -18.35 -5.02
CA LYS A 130 6.98 -18.37 -4.35
C LYS A 130 6.95 -17.81 -2.93
N TYR A 131 6.17 -16.76 -2.65
CA TYR A 131 6.28 -16.02 -1.38
C TYR A 131 5.08 -16.13 -0.44
N VAL A 132 3.86 -16.31 -0.94
CA VAL A 132 2.64 -16.36 -0.10
C VAL A 132 2.73 -17.51 0.89
N GLY A 133 2.49 -17.23 2.18
CA GLY A 133 2.63 -18.22 3.26
C GLY A 133 4.08 -18.63 3.60
N HIS A 134 5.08 -18.10 2.90
CA HIS A 134 6.50 -18.41 3.12
C HIS A 134 7.27 -17.26 3.77
N LEU A 135 6.84 -16.01 3.58
CA LEU A 135 7.51 -14.82 4.14
C LEU A 135 7.63 -14.87 5.67
N GLY A 136 6.59 -15.35 6.37
CA GLY A 136 6.61 -15.51 7.83
C GLY A 136 7.60 -16.56 8.34
N LYS A 137 8.01 -17.51 7.49
CA LYS A 137 9.05 -18.50 7.82
C LYS A 137 10.45 -17.88 7.81
N ARG A 138 10.67 -16.88 6.95
CA ARG A 138 11.96 -16.16 6.80
C ARG A 138 12.06 -14.92 7.68
N TYR A 139 10.94 -14.23 7.90
CA TYR A 139 10.89 -12.97 8.64
C TYR A 139 9.85 -13.05 9.75
N GLN A 140 10.30 -12.96 11.01
CA GLN A 140 9.42 -13.03 12.19
C GLN A 140 8.36 -11.92 12.21
N ARG A 141 8.64 -10.76 11.60
CA ARG A 141 7.76 -9.59 11.57
C ARG A 141 7.79 -8.93 10.20
N SER A 142 6.68 -8.30 9.81
CA SER A 142 6.61 -7.51 8.57
C SER A 142 7.66 -6.37 8.53
N THR A 143 8.07 -5.85 9.69
CA THR A 143 9.15 -4.84 9.78
C THR A 143 10.51 -5.40 9.36
N TYR A 144 10.79 -6.68 9.65
CA TYR A 144 12.02 -7.32 9.22
C TYR A 144 12.01 -7.59 7.71
N LEU A 145 10.85 -7.96 7.15
CA LEU A 145 10.67 -8.00 5.71
C LEU A 145 10.92 -6.62 5.07
N ASN A 146 10.38 -5.54 5.66
CA ASN A 146 10.58 -4.18 5.12
C ASN A 146 12.07 -3.78 5.09
N ASN A 147 12.84 -4.15 6.11
CA ASN A 147 14.27 -3.88 6.15
C ASN A 147 15.01 -4.67 5.07
N ALA A 148 14.72 -5.96 4.94
CA ALA A 148 15.29 -6.79 3.88
C ALA A 148 14.92 -6.22 2.50
N PHE A 149 13.67 -5.86 2.29
CA PHE A 149 13.22 -5.22 1.07
C PHE A 149 14.01 -3.93 0.75
N ALA A 150 14.19 -3.04 1.72
CA ALA A 150 14.92 -1.79 1.52
C ALA A 150 16.37 -2.02 1.08
N ILE A 151 17.03 -3.03 1.68
CA ILE A 151 18.38 -3.45 1.28
C ILE A 151 18.36 -4.03 -0.13
N GLY A 152 17.45 -4.96 -0.42
CA GLY A 152 17.37 -5.62 -1.71
C GLY A 152 17.03 -4.67 -2.85
N LEU A 153 16.14 -3.71 -2.64
CA LEU A 153 15.77 -2.74 -3.67
C LEU A 153 16.95 -1.79 -3.96
N ARG A 154 17.73 -1.41 -2.95
CA ARG A 154 18.98 -0.67 -3.17
C ARG A 154 19.94 -1.48 -4.05
N GLN A 155 20.13 -2.76 -3.76
CA GLN A 155 20.97 -3.65 -4.59
C GLN A 155 20.46 -3.73 -6.04
N VAL A 156 19.14 -3.82 -6.25
CA VAL A 156 18.55 -3.79 -7.60
C VAL A 156 18.85 -2.48 -8.31
N ILE A 157 18.71 -1.34 -7.63
CA ILE A 157 19.01 -0.02 -8.18
C ILE A 157 20.49 0.10 -8.54
N ASP A 158 21.39 -0.33 -7.67
CA ASP A 158 22.83 -0.31 -7.92
C ASP A 158 23.18 -1.14 -9.17
N ILE A 159 22.63 -2.35 -9.28
CA ILE A 159 22.80 -3.21 -10.48
C ILE A 159 22.28 -2.53 -11.75
N ILE A 160 21.13 -1.86 -11.69
CA ILE A 160 20.57 -1.15 -12.85
C ILE A 160 21.46 0.03 -13.25
N ASN A 161 21.90 0.83 -12.28
CA ASN A 161 22.76 1.98 -12.52
C ASN A 161 24.06 1.53 -13.20
N ASP A 162 24.69 0.47 -12.69
CA ASP A 162 25.93 -0.09 -13.25
C ASP A 162 25.72 -0.69 -14.64
N SER A 163 24.63 -1.43 -14.86
CA SER A 163 24.40 -2.18 -16.11
C SER A 163 23.80 -1.36 -17.25
N ARG A 164 23.16 -0.22 -16.94
CA ARG A 164 22.48 0.63 -17.93
C ARG A 164 23.12 2.01 -18.09
N ASP A 165 24.16 2.31 -17.32
CA ASP A 165 24.81 3.64 -17.26
C ASP A 165 23.78 4.75 -17.00
N VAL A 166 22.97 4.54 -15.95
CA VAL A 166 21.92 5.48 -15.51
C VAL A 166 22.13 5.83 -14.04
N GLN A 167 21.51 6.92 -13.59
CA GLN A 167 21.54 7.33 -12.19
C GLN A 167 20.11 7.42 -11.64
N LEU A 168 19.56 6.26 -11.30
CA LEU A 168 18.27 6.19 -10.61
C LEU A 168 18.41 6.67 -9.17
N GLU A 169 17.46 7.51 -8.76
CA GLU A 169 17.33 7.95 -7.38
C GLU A 169 16.84 6.83 -6.46
N TYR A 170 16.84 7.11 -5.15
CA TYR A 170 16.32 6.20 -4.15
C TYR A 170 14.83 5.86 -4.40
N ILE A 171 14.54 4.57 -4.45
CA ILE A 171 13.18 4.04 -4.57
C ILE A 171 12.83 3.27 -3.30
N ASP A 172 11.65 3.53 -2.74
CA ASP A 172 11.09 2.79 -1.61
C ASP A 172 9.94 1.87 -2.05
N PHE A 173 9.49 0.97 -1.17
CA PHE A 173 8.37 0.08 -1.48
C PHE A 173 7.07 0.86 -1.79
N TYR A 174 6.86 1.96 -1.07
CA TYR A 174 5.61 2.72 -1.12
C TYR A 174 5.46 3.49 -2.43
N SER A 175 6.58 3.78 -3.11
CA SER A 175 6.62 4.32 -4.47
C SER A 175 5.76 3.50 -5.43
N ALA A 176 5.72 2.15 -5.32
CA ALA A 176 4.91 1.31 -6.19
C ALA A 176 3.42 1.70 -6.13
N ARG A 177 2.91 1.95 -4.93
CA ARG A 177 1.52 2.37 -4.73
C ARG A 177 1.26 3.79 -5.23
N HIS A 178 2.24 4.69 -5.11
CA HIS A 178 2.18 6.03 -5.68
C HIS A 178 2.23 6.01 -7.21
N THR A 179 3.05 5.15 -7.80
CA THR A 179 3.12 4.91 -9.24
C THR A 179 1.78 4.41 -9.74
N VAL A 180 1.21 3.36 -9.14
CA VAL A 180 -0.13 2.85 -9.51
C VAL A 180 -1.18 3.97 -9.51
N GLY A 181 -1.23 4.79 -8.44
CA GLY A 181 -2.19 5.89 -8.38
C GLY A 181 -1.94 6.98 -9.43
N THR A 182 -0.68 7.34 -9.64
CA THR A 182 -0.28 8.38 -10.60
C THR A 182 -0.51 7.93 -12.04
N GLU A 183 -0.07 6.73 -12.40
CA GLU A 183 -0.16 6.20 -13.76
C GLU A 183 -1.60 5.85 -14.14
N ALA A 184 -2.39 5.32 -13.21
CA ALA A 184 -3.81 5.07 -13.47
C ALA A 184 -4.56 6.37 -13.79
N ARG A 185 -4.20 7.48 -13.13
CA ARG A 185 -4.80 8.79 -13.38
C ARG A 185 -4.24 9.45 -14.63
N ASN A 186 -2.92 9.60 -14.70
CA ASN A 186 -2.25 10.47 -15.66
C ASN A 186 -2.04 9.80 -17.01
N THR A 187 -1.78 8.50 -17.00
CA THR A 187 -1.43 7.73 -18.21
C THR A 187 -2.63 6.94 -18.71
N CYS A 188 -3.37 6.27 -17.83
CA CYS A 188 -4.56 5.50 -18.21
C CYS A 188 -5.85 6.34 -18.22
N GLY A 189 -5.85 7.57 -17.71
CA GLY A 189 -6.97 8.52 -17.80
C GLY A 189 -8.14 8.27 -16.85
N PHE A 190 -8.03 7.35 -15.89
CA PHE A 190 -9.13 7.05 -14.95
C PHE A 190 -9.44 8.21 -14.00
N SER A 191 -10.68 8.28 -13.49
CA SER A 191 -11.06 9.33 -12.55
C SER A 191 -10.36 9.16 -11.19
N VAL A 192 -10.31 10.23 -10.39
CA VAL A 192 -9.75 10.14 -9.02
C VAL A 192 -10.54 9.16 -8.15
N ASP A 193 -11.85 9.06 -8.37
CA ASP A 193 -12.72 8.12 -7.64
C ASP A 193 -12.43 6.67 -8.03
N ASP A 194 -12.25 6.40 -9.33
CA ASP A 194 -11.87 5.07 -9.82
C ASP A 194 -10.49 4.65 -9.26
N VAL A 195 -9.52 5.57 -9.27
CA VAL A 195 -8.20 5.32 -8.68
C VAL A 195 -8.29 5.11 -7.16
N ALA A 196 -9.14 5.88 -6.48
CA ALA A 196 -9.39 5.70 -5.04
C ALA A 196 -9.99 4.32 -4.75
N GLU A 197 -10.92 3.84 -5.58
CA GLU A 197 -11.50 2.51 -5.49
C GLU A 197 -10.47 1.40 -5.73
N ALA A 198 -9.63 1.54 -6.77
CA ALA A 198 -8.55 0.60 -7.09
C ALA A 198 -7.49 0.52 -5.98
N LEU A 199 -7.28 1.61 -5.24
CA LEU A 199 -6.42 1.64 -4.06
C LEU A 199 -7.17 1.27 -2.77
N ASN A 200 -8.45 0.88 -2.82
CA ASN A 200 -9.28 0.58 -1.65
C ASN A 200 -9.30 1.73 -0.62
N HIS A 201 -9.33 2.96 -1.10
CA HIS A 201 -9.52 4.15 -0.28
C HIS A 201 -11.00 4.30 0.11
N LYS A 202 -11.26 5.00 1.22
CA LYS A 202 -12.62 5.31 1.63
C LYS A 202 -13.06 6.58 0.93
N ILE A 203 -14.08 6.51 0.08
CA ILE A 203 -14.68 7.69 -0.53
C ILE A 203 -15.48 8.41 0.56
N GLN A 204 -15.20 9.71 0.76
CA GLN A 204 -15.73 10.47 1.91
C GLN A 204 -17.14 11.01 1.67
N ALA A 205 -17.53 11.18 0.41
CA ALA A 205 -18.76 11.83 -0.01
C ALA A 205 -20.05 11.02 0.26
N ASN A 206 -20.00 9.67 0.24
CA ASN A 206 -21.21 8.83 0.19
C ASN A 206 -21.27 7.72 1.25
N LYS A 207 -20.87 8.00 2.51
CA LYS A 207 -20.75 7.00 3.59
C LYS A 207 -22.02 6.18 3.89
N ILE A 208 -23.21 6.71 3.61
CA ILE A 208 -24.49 6.03 3.86
C ILE A 208 -24.83 5.13 2.68
N THR A 209 -24.74 5.65 1.46
CA THR A 209 -25.07 4.94 0.21
C THR A 209 -24.10 3.80 -0.07
N ASP A 210 -22.81 3.96 0.21
CA ASP A 210 -21.77 2.94 0.03
C ASP A 210 -22.06 1.63 0.80
N LYS A 211 -22.87 1.68 1.87
CA LYS A 211 -23.23 0.48 2.65
C LYS A 211 -24.15 -0.48 1.89
N TYR A 212 -24.92 0.04 0.92
CA TYR A 212 -25.96 -0.71 0.22
C TYR A 212 -25.56 -1.09 -1.21
N ILE A 213 -24.42 -0.59 -1.69
CA ILE A 213 -23.90 -0.88 -3.02
C ILE A 213 -22.92 -2.06 -2.91
N LYS A 214 -23.22 -3.14 -3.64
CA LYS A 214 -22.27 -4.25 -3.78
C LYS A 214 -21.06 -3.76 -4.58
N LYS A 215 -19.86 -3.98 -4.06
CA LYS A 215 -18.62 -3.67 -4.78
C LYS A 215 -18.58 -4.44 -6.10
N ASP A 216 -18.35 -3.70 -7.18
CA ASP A 216 -18.08 -4.25 -8.50
C ASP A 216 -16.57 -4.23 -8.74
N TRP A 217 -15.95 -5.42 -8.76
CA TRP A 217 -14.52 -5.54 -8.98
C TRP A 217 -14.13 -5.47 -10.46
N GLY A 218 -15.09 -5.46 -11.40
CA GLY A 218 -14.81 -5.38 -12.83
C GLY A 218 -14.10 -4.08 -13.22
N LYS A 219 -14.47 -2.95 -12.62
CA LYS A 219 -13.74 -1.68 -12.82
C LYS A 219 -12.30 -1.75 -12.34
N VAL A 220 -12.09 -2.36 -11.17
CA VAL A 220 -10.76 -2.56 -10.60
C VAL A 220 -9.89 -3.41 -11.54
N GLU A 221 -10.47 -4.42 -12.19
CA GLU A 221 -9.79 -5.23 -13.21
C GLU A 221 -9.45 -4.47 -14.48
N THR A 222 -10.35 -3.59 -14.95
CA THR A 222 -10.07 -2.72 -16.10
C THR A 222 -8.86 -1.82 -15.83
N ILE A 223 -8.82 -1.20 -14.64
CA ILE A 223 -7.70 -0.35 -14.22
C ILE A 223 -6.42 -1.16 -14.11
N GLN A 224 -6.49 -2.33 -13.48
CA GLN A 224 -5.35 -3.24 -13.34
C GLN A 224 -4.79 -3.65 -14.70
N SER A 225 -5.64 -4.03 -15.64
CA SER A 225 -5.23 -4.46 -16.98
C SER A 225 -4.57 -3.33 -17.76
N ALA A 226 -5.13 -2.11 -17.68
CA ALA A 226 -4.55 -0.93 -18.31
C ALA A 226 -3.16 -0.58 -17.74
N LEU A 227 -2.98 -0.69 -16.42
CA LEU A 227 -1.68 -0.47 -15.77
C LEU A 227 -0.65 -1.54 -16.16
N ILE A 228 -1.05 -2.81 -16.18
CA ILE A 228 -0.15 -3.91 -16.56
C ILE A 228 0.27 -3.77 -18.03
N ALA A 229 -0.62 -3.31 -18.91
CA ALA A 229 -0.29 -3.07 -20.31
C ALA A 229 0.80 -2.00 -20.52
N LEU A 230 1.08 -1.15 -19.51
CA LEU A 230 2.20 -0.20 -19.56
C LEU A 230 3.56 -0.88 -19.38
N LEU A 231 3.60 -2.08 -18.80
CA LEU A 231 4.82 -2.77 -18.39
C LEU A 231 5.27 -3.74 -19.47
#